data_AF-A0A7C8JXC6-F1
#
_entry.id   AF-A0A7C8JXC6-F1
#
_cell.length_a   1.000
_cell.length_b   1.000
_cell.length_c   1.000
_cell.angle_alpha   90.00
_cell.angle_beta   90.00
_cell.angle_gamma   90.00
#
_symmetry.space_group_name_H-M   'P 1'
#
loop_
_entity.id
_entity.type
_entity.pdbx_description
1 polymer ?
#
loop_
_entity_poly.entity_id
_entity_poly.type
_entity_poly.pdbx_seq_one_letter_code
_entity_poly.pdbx_strand_id
1 'polypeptide(L)'
;MDNLPTYDIAGNVADVVATLYTELEDDKDTIVDLAIFNLSSQILSITSPIFRAMFSPVSGFSESKLNGNNMKEIRFVAPSLEAGVIAMSLLHHRYDCILETPSVPILSSLATFADYYQVQSIFKRLVASSITVLQSSLTLEMYIAEALWVGIVFQNRTILEHHLQDVFKGITKKGDTYMVGRRHLHAVMDRYSDAIWNERERLIQKFVDEVSSKLEVFRIHLDEKFLPLPVTPAASQSDDTDSHSNPRSYSSSDPSDSGNSETIVASGIPKCDVVQLGTLQALRLQIGFPERHIDHMTFETVMSIFVKTTKQNPIDNHHDCRKYLKGPTTEMMGPSKEPLKNHDIDSTGDVVETLVSADDDNIELSTLRLSSKILSLVSPVFKSMLDPAKGLKESLLKPNGMKEICITAFSEKSTIVAMNIFHYQPESLPGPTEVSSRELYNLASFADYYQCQRFLKLWAPIWAMPIWRIRSPSKNTARWLWIGISFQIPQVTKDCAQEVFERMRLQGGKFVVDGKPFHNAMKYTDGMS
;
A
#
# COMPACT_ATOMS: atom_id res chain seq x y z
N MET A 1 13.96 31.34 22.82
CA MET A 1 13.30 30.43 21.85
C MET A 1 13.44 28.99 22.34
N ASP A 2 13.46 28.75 23.66
CA ASP A 2 14.32 27.66 24.18
C ASP A 2 13.59 26.32 24.36
N ASN A 3 12.35 26.19 23.87
CA ASN A 3 11.52 24.98 24.00
C ASN A 3 10.72 24.66 22.72
N LEU A 4 11.22 25.02 21.54
CA LEU A 4 10.55 24.65 20.30
C LEU A 4 10.65 23.13 20.06
N PRO A 5 9.55 22.46 19.66
CA PRO A 5 9.60 21.05 19.35
C PRO A 5 10.56 20.84 18.18
N THR A 6 11.65 20.14 18.47
CA THR A 6 12.70 19.80 17.51
C THR A 6 12.61 18.33 17.19
N TYR A 7 12.41 18.02 15.92
CA TYR A 7 12.25 16.68 15.39
C TYR A 7 13.52 16.26 14.67
N ASP A 8 14.28 15.34 15.26
CA ASP A 8 15.41 14.71 14.58
C ASP A 8 14.93 13.56 13.69
N ILE A 9 14.53 13.93 12.47
CA ILE A 9 13.94 13.00 11.49
C ILE A 9 15.03 12.22 10.76
N ALA A 10 16.08 12.92 10.31
CA ALA A 10 17.17 12.36 9.53
C ALA A 10 18.29 11.74 10.37
N GLY A 11 18.38 12.03 11.68
CA GLY A 11 19.43 11.49 12.53
C GLY A 11 20.82 11.91 12.05
N ASN A 12 21.77 10.96 12.04
CA ASN A 12 23.17 11.21 11.70
C ASN A 12 23.43 11.69 10.25
N VAL A 13 22.42 11.70 9.39
CA VAL A 13 22.54 12.18 8.00
C VAL A 13 21.87 13.54 7.78
N ALA A 14 21.47 14.21 8.87
CA ALA A 14 20.92 15.55 8.79
C ALA A 14 21.97 16.57 8.35
N ASP A 15 21.66 17.31 7.29
CA ASP A 15 22.43 18.45 6.77
C ASP A 15 21.55 19.69 6.52
N VAL A 16 20.28 19.60 6.89
CA VAL A 16 19.27 20.65 6.75
C VAL A 16 18.58 20.87 8.10
N VAL A 17 18.45 22.13 8.50
CA VAL A 17 17.55 22.56 9.55
C VAL A 17 16.34 23.21 8.89
N ALA A 18 15.21 22.54 8.93
CA ALA A 18 13.98 23.04 8.36
C ALA A 18 13.09 23.60 9.47
N THR A 19 12.65 24.84 9.29
CA THR A 19 11.70 25.50 10.17
C THR A 19 10.35 25.50 9.47
N LEU A 20 9.42 24.71 9.97
CA LEU A 20 8.04 24.66 9.51
C LEU A 20 7.20 25.58 10.37
N TYR A 21 6.39 26.41 9.75
CA TYR A 21 5.49 27.29 10.47
C TYR A 21 4.14 27.41 9.77
N THR A 22 3.14 27.80 10.56
CA THR A 22 1.81 28.16 10.11
C THR A 22 1.64 29.68 10.27
N GLU A 23 1.06 30.31 9.26
CA GLU A 23 0.71 31.74 9.28
C GLU A 23 -0.80 31.89 9.53
N LEU A 24 -1.22 32.99 10.15
CA LEU A 24 -2.64 33.36 10.21
C LEU A 24 -3.13 33.80 8.83
N GLU A 25 -4.34 33.35 8.43
CA GLU A 25 -4.92 33.75 7.14
C GLU A 25 -5.04 35.28 7.00
N ASP A 26 -5.32 35.99 8.11
CA ASP A 26 -5.53 37.44 8.13
C ASP A 26 -4.25 38.25 8.40
N ASP A 27 -3.17 37.61 8.86
CA ASP A 27 -1.90 38.26 9.19
C ASP A 27 -0.71 37.32 8.92
N LYS A 28 -0.15 37.45 7.71
CA LYS A 28 0.97 36.63 7.25
C LYS A 28 2.27 36.82 8.05
N ASP A 29 2.39 37.93 8.79
CA ASP A 29 3.56 38.19 9.61
C ASP A 29 3.45 37.52 10.99
N THR A 30 2.25 37.07 11.39
CA THR A 30 2.03 36.37 12.66
C THR A 30 2.15 34.86 12.50
N ILE A 31 3.27 34.34 13.01
CA ILE A 31 3.53 32.89 13.13
C ILE A 31 2.70 32.32 14.28
N VAL A 32 1.87 31.32 13.99
CA VAL A 32 0.99 30.67 14.98
C VAL A 32 1.71 29.49 15.64
N ASP A 33 2.19 28.58 14.82
CA ASP A 33 2.89 27.38 15.26
C ASP A 33 4.23 27.25 14.55
N LEU A 34 5.16 26.56 15.22
CA LEU A 34 6.53 26.43 14.76
C LEU A 34 7.10 25.06 15.17
N ALA A 35 7.68 24.35 14.20
CA ALA A 35 8.45 23.13 14.43
C ALA A 35 9.79 23.21 13.70
N ILE A 36 10.83 22.67 14.34
CA ILE A 36 12.17 22.60 13.75
C ILE A 36 12.46 21.14 13.44
N PHE A 37 13.03 20.87 12.26
CA PHE A 37 13.38 19.54 11.80
C PHE A 37 14.84 19.47 11.40
N ASN A 38 15.50 18.39 11.80
CA ASN A 38 16.78 18.00 11.22
C ASN A 38 16.51 17.01 10.09
N LEU A 39 16.71 17.47 8.84
CA LEU A 39 16.37 16.77 7.61
C LEU A 39 17.62 16.48 6.77
N SER A 40 17.48 15.58 5.80
CA SER A 40 18.50 15.31 4.80
C SER A 40 18.12 15.97 3.48
N SER A 41 18.93 16.92 3.02
CA SER A 41 18.79 17.58 1.71
C SER A 41 18.79 16.57 0.58
N GLN A 42 19.50 15.46 0.76
CA GLN A 42 19.67 14.39 -0.21
C GLN A 42 18.35 13.66 -0.42
N ILE A 43 17.72 13.22 0.67
CA ILE A 43 16.40 12.59 0.64
C ILE A 43 15.40 13.52 -0.03
N LEU A 44 15.32 14.77 0.45
CA LEU A 44 14.38 15.75 -0.09
C LEU A 44 14.60 15.97 -1.60
N SER A 45 15.84 16.12 -2.05
CA SER A 45 16.19 16.30 -3.47
C SER A 45 15.85 15.10 -4.36
N ILE A 46 15.85 13.90 -3.80
CA ILE A 46 15.42 12.69 -4.51
C ILE A 46 13.90 12.71 -4.65
N THR A 47 13.20 13.02 -3.56
CA THR A 47 11.73 12.97 -3.50
C THR A 47 11.02 14.05 -4.31
N SER A 48 11.65 15.21 -4.52
CA SER A 48 11.01 16.36 -5.17
C SER A 48 11.98 17.11 -6.07
N PRO A 49 11.57 17.48 -7.30
CA PRO A 49 12.32 18.40 -8.14
C PRO A 49 12.41 19.80 -7.53
N ILE A 50 11.42 20.23 -6.73
CA ILE A 50 11.43 21.53 -6.05
C ILE A 50 12.48 21.55 -4.96
N PHE A 51 12.54 20.53 -4.11
CA PHE A 51 13.63 20.43 -3.13
C PHE A 51 15.00 20.32 -3.83
N ARG A 52 15.10 19.55 -4.92
CA ARG A 52 16.34 19.47 -5.69
C ARG A 52 16.80 20.84 -6.20
N ALA A 53 15.87 21.63 -6.74
CA ALA A 53 16.15 23.01 -7.14
C ALA A 53 16.56 23.84 -5.93
N MET A 54 15.80 23.81 -4.84
CA MET A 54 16.08 24.56 -3.60
C MET A 54 17.47 24.26 -3.02
N PHE A 55 17.97 23.04 -3.15
CA PHE A 55 19.30 22.66 -2.68
C PHE A 55 20.42 22.83 -3.70
N SER A 56 20.09 23.15 -4.94
CA SER A 56 21.05 23.41 -6.02
C SER A 56 21.74 24.76 -5.80
N PRO A 57 23.08 24.84 -5.95
CA PRO A 57 23.80 26.11 -5.80
C PRO A 57 23.44 27.16 -6.86
N VAL A 58 22.77 26.75 -7.95
CA VAL A 58 22.45 27.61 -9.10
C VAL A 58 21.06 28.24 -8.99
N SER A 59 20.19 27.72 -8.12
CA SER A 59 18.75 27.96 -8.22
C SER A 59 18.29 29.34 -7.71
N GLY A 60 19.18 30.13 -7.11
CA GLY A 60 18.84 31.47 -6.63
C GLY A 60 17.81 31.50 -5.50
N PHE A 61 17.41 30.35 -4.95
CA PHE A 61 16.49 30.29 -3.81
C PHE A 61 17.17 30.91 -2.59
N SER A 62 16.65 32.06 -2.18
CA SER A 62 17.11 32.83 -1.02
C SER A 62 16.92 32.09 0.32
N GLU A 63 16.15 31.01 0.28
CA GLU A 63 15.72 30.20 1.41
C GLU A 63 16.74 29.16 1.85
N SER A 64 17.90 29.02 1.18
CA SER A 64 18.96 28.08 1.60
C SER A 64 20.20 28.81 2.10
N LYS A 65 20.10 29.46 3.27
CA LYS A 65 21.26 30.05 3.93
C LYS A 65 21.95 29.00 4.79
N LEU A 66 23.28 28.97 4.76
CA LEU A 66 24.04 28.20 5.74
C LEU A 66 23.91 28.90 7.10
N ASN A 67 23.50 28.16 8.12
CA ASN A 67 23.51 28.64 9.49
C ASN A 67 24.93 28.55 10.09
N GLY A 68 25.11 29.03 11.32
CA GLY A 68 26.40 29.01 12.02
C GLY A 68 27.02 27.62 12.21
N ASN A 69 26.26 26.55 11.97
CA ASN A 69 26.71 25.16 12.07
C ASN A 69 26.94 24.51 10.69
N ASN A 70 27.03 25.31 9.62
CA ASN A 70 27.14 24.84 8.23
C ASN A 70 25.97 23.93 7.77
N MET A 71 24.82 23.97 8.44
CA MET A 71 23.61 23.31 7.95
C MET A 71 22.82 24.28 7.09
N LYS A 72 22.16 23.76 6.06
CA LYS A 72 21.24 24.58 5.25
C LYS A 72 19.99 24.84 6.08
N GLU A 73 19.71 26.10 6.40
CA GLU A 73 18.44 26.50 7.00
C GLU A 73 17.42 26.68 5.89
N ILE A 74 16.22 26.09 6.03
CA ILE A 74 15.08 26.34 5.14
C ILE A 74 13.86 26.67 5.98
N ARG A 75 12.99 27.52 5.44
CA ARG A 75 11.71 27.89 6.04
C ARG A 75 10.58 27.43 5.15
N PHE A 76 9.62 26.70 5.73
CA PHE A 76 8.47 26.15 5.03
C PHE A 76 7.20 26.69 5.66
N VAL A 77 6.32 27.26 4.83
CA VAL A 77 4.93 27.48 5.21
C VAL A 77 4.17 26.19 4.95
N ALA A 78 3.49 25.66 5.97
CA ALA A 78 2.54 24.57 5.78
C ALA A 78 1.12 25.01 6.14
N PRO A 79 0.10 24.47 5.46
CA PRO A 79 -1.31 24.75 5.82
C PRO A 79 -1.66 24.26 7.22
N SER A 80 -0.93 23.27 7.73
CA SER A 80 -1.06 22.73 9.07
C SER A 80 0.30 22.22 9.53
N LEU A 81 0.67 22.53 10.77
CA LEU A 81 1.92 22.03 11.37
C LEU A 81 1.94 20.50 11.39
N GLU A 82 0.82 19.89 11.80
CA GLU A 82 0.66 18.43 11.89
C GLU A 82 0.82 17.77 10.51
N ALA A 83 0.20 18.33 9.47
CA ALA A 83 0.38 17.84 8.11
C ALA A 83 1.83 17.97 7.63
N GLY A 84 2.51 19.09 7.92
CA GLY A 84 3.91 19.24 7.55
C GLY A 84 4.84 18.29 8.31
N VAL A 85 4.60 18.02 9.60
CA VAL A 85 5.32 16.98 10.37
C VAL A 85 5.14 15.63 9.72
N ILE A 86 3.90 15.24 9.40
CA ILE A 86 3.60 13.96 8.74
C ILE A 86 4.29 13.91 7.37
N ALA A 87 4.24 14.98 6.59
CA ALA A 87 4.86 15.05 5.28
C ALA A 87 6.38 14.89 5.33
N MET A 88 7.06 15.64 6.19
CA MET A 88 8.52 15.53 6.34
C MET A 88 8.95 14.16 6.86
N SER A 89 8.16 13.59 7.76
CA SER A 89 8.38 12.24 8.27
C SER A 89 8.23 11.20 7.17
N LEU A 90 7.19 11.30 6.34
CA LEU A 90 6.97 10.43 5.18
C LEU A 90 8.11 10.49 4.17
N LEU A 91 8.53 11.70 3.80
CA LEU A 91 9.63 11.91 2.87
C LEU A 91 10.93 11.26 3.38
N HIS A 92 11.13 11.17 4.69
CA HIS A 92 12.32 10.57 5.32
C HIS A 92 12.12 9.13 5.81
N HIS A 93 11.06 8.46 5.36
CA HIS A 93 10.73 7.10 5.81
C HIS A 93 10.64 6.96 7.35
N ARG A 94 10.18 8.01 8.05
CA ARG A 94 9.83 8.02 9.48
C ARG A 94 8.34 7.78 9.62
N TYR A 95 7.97 6.51 9.61
CA TYR A 95 6.58 6.10 9.60
C TYR A 95 5.97 5.95 10.99
N ASP A 96 6.80 6.03 12.03
CA ASP A 96 6.42 6.09 13.44
C ASP A 96 5.55 7.31 13.77
N CYS A 97 5.63 8.36 12.96
CA CYS A 97 4.89 9.61 13.15
C CYS A 97 3.56 9.68 12.36
N ILE A 98 3.19 8.63 11.61
CA ILE A 98 1.97 8.65 10.80
C ILE A 98 0.78 8.24 11.66
N LEU A 99 -0.21 9.12 11.74
CA LEU A 99 -1.50 8.80 12.34
C LEU A 99 -2.16 7.63 11.61
N GLU A 100 -2.67 6.64 12.35
CA GLU A 100 -3.39 5.51 11.75
C GLU A 100 -4.61 5.97 10.94
N THR A 101 -5.27 7.04 11.38
CA THR A 101 -6.44 7.64 10.73
C THR A 101 -6.36 9.17 10.73
N PRO A 102 -5.64 9.79 9.77
CA PRO A 102 -5.60 11.24 9.67
C PRO A 102 -7.01 11.80 9.40
N SER A 103 -7.33 12.93 10.03
CA SER A 103 -8.59 13.63 9.77
C SER A 103 -8.63 14.20 8.34
N VAL A 104 -9.83 14.46 7.81
CA VAL A 104 -9.98 15.03 6.46
C VAL A 104 -9.25 16.37 6.30
N PRO A 105 -9.28 17.31 7.28
CA PRO A 105 -8.48 18.55 7.21
C PRO A 105 -6.97 18.31 7.13
N ILE A 106 -6.44 17.31 7.85
CA ILE A 106 -5.02 16.94 7.78
C ILE A 106 -4.70 16.38 6.40
N LEU A 107 -5.54 15.51 5.84
CA LEU A 107 -5.35 14.98 4.49
C LEU A 107 -5.40 16.08 3.43
N SER A 108 -6.30 17.05 3.56
CA SER A 108 -6.37 18.22 2.67
C SER A 108 -5.11 19.07 2.75
N SER A 109 -4.60 19.31 3.95
CA SER A 109 -3.34 20.02 4.17
C SER A 109 -2.14 19.25 3.58
N LEU A 110 -2.14 17.92 3.72
CA LEU A 110 -1.16 17.03 3.09
C LEU A 110 -1.26 17.06 1.56
N ALA A 111 -2.46 17.13 1.00
CA ALA A 111 -2.67 17.29 -0.44
C ALA A 111 -2.08 18.61 -0.93
N THR A 112 -2.36 19.72 -0.25
CA THR A 112 -1.76 21.03 -0.58
C THR A 112 -0.24 21.01 -0.50
N PHE A 113 0.32 20.40 0.56
CA PHE A 113 1.78 20.23 0.68
C PHE A 113 2.33 19.39 -0.49
N ALA A 114 1.68 18.27 -0.78
CA ALA A 114 2.14 17.34 -1.81
C ALA A 114 2.09 17.95 -3.21
N ASP A 115 1.08 18.78 -3.48
CA ASP A 115 0.96 19.51 -4.72
C ASP A 115 2.04 20.59 -4.84
N TYR A 116 2.17 21.42 -3.80
CA TYR A 116 3.13 22.51 -3.78
C TYR A 116 4.57 22.03 -3.97
N TYR A 117 4.98 20.96 -3.28
CA TYR A 117 6.34 20.40 -3.38
C TYR A 117 6.48 19.32 -4.46
N GLN A 118 5.45 19.05 -5.27
CA GLN A 118 5.47 18.01 -6.31
C GLN A 118 5.91 16.63 -5.80
N VAL A 119 5.33 16.19 -4.69
CA VAL A 119 5.57 14.88 -4.06
C VAL A 119 4.33 13.99 -4.10
N GLN A 120 3.35 14.29 -4.95
CA GLN A 120 2.03 13.62 -4.96
C GLN A 120 2.14 12.10 -5.09
N SER A 121 3.10 11.59 -5.87
CA SER A 121 3.32 10.15 -6.09
C SER A 121 3.62 9.37 -4.81
N ILE A 122 4.41 9.95 -3.90
CA ILE A 122 4.80 9.35 -2.61
C ILE A 122 3.57 9.27 -1.70
N PHE A 123 2.77 10.34 -1.65
CA PHE A 123 1.62 10.44 -0.75
C PHE A 123 0.39 9.69 -1.28
N LYS A 124 0.21 9.60 -2.61
CA LYS A 124 -0.97 8.98 -3.24
C LYS A 124 -1.27 7.59 -2.72
N ARG A 125 -0.24 6.73 -2.60
CA ARG A 125 -0.43 5.35 -2.12
C ARG A 125 -0.67 5.27 -0.62
N LEU A 126 -0.05 6.14 0.16
CA LEU A 126 -0.31 6.24 1.60
C LEU A 126 -1.76 6.65 1.85
N VAL A 127 -2.16 7.75 1.22
CA VAL A 127 -3.48 8.34 1.38
C VAL A 127 -4.56 7.39 0.88
N ALA A 128 -4.30 6.61 -0.18
CA ALA A 128 -5.24 5.57 -0.62
C ALA A 128 -5.62 4.57 0.49
N SER A 129 -4.69 4.22 1.38
CA SER A 129 -4.99 3.35 2.53
C SER A 129 -5.89 4.05 3.56
N SER A 130 -5.57 5.28 3.94
CA SER A 130 -6.37 6.08 4.88
C SER A 130 -7.76 6.42 4.35
N ILE A 131 -7.89 6.61 3.03
CA ILE A 131 -9.15 6.92 2.36
C ILE A 131 -10.17 5.79 2.54
N THR A 132 -9.75 4.53 2.48
CA THR A 132 -10.70 3.40 2.68
C THR A 132 -11.33 3.43 4.06
N VAL A 133 -10.59 3.87 5.08
CA VAL A 133 -11.12 4.07 6.43
C VAL A 133 -12.05 5.27 6.45
N LEU A 134 -11.64 6.37 5.83
CA LEU A 134 -12.46 7.58 5.79
C LEU A 134 -13.79 7.37 5.08
N GLN A 135 -13.84 6.60 3.99
CA GLN A 135 -15.07 6.28 3.27
C GLN A 135 -16.13 5.62 4.15
N SER A 136 -15.70 4.82 5.14
CA SER A 136 -16.63 4.21 6.10
C SER A 136 -17.16 5.19 7.16
N SER A 137 -16.49 6.34 7.33
CA SER A 137 -16.79 7.37 8.34
C SER A 137 -17.33 8.69 7.75
N LEU A 138 -17.25 8.87 6.43
CA LEU A 138 -17.65 10.07 5.70
C LEU A 138 -19.18 10.10 5.53
N THR A 139 -19.88 10.38 6.63
CA THR A 139 -21.29 10.79 6.60
C THR A 139 -21.44 12.32 6.67
N LEU A 140 -20.36 13.08 6.47
CA LEU A 140 -20.35 14.52 6.76
C LEU A 140 -20.36 15.40 5.50
N GLU A 141 -21.47 16.12 5.31
CA GLU A 141 -21.59 17.27 4.40
C GLU A 141 -20.54 18.38 4.68
N MET A 142 -19.88 18.35 5.85
CA MET A 142 -19.01 19.42 6.35
C MET A 142 -17.60 19.47 5.74
N TYR A 143 -17.16 18.43 5.01
CA TYR A 143 -15.78 18.36 4.47
C TYR A 143 -15.71 18.03 2.98
N ILE A 144 -16.76 18.34 2.22
CA ILE A 144 -16.83 18.00 0.79
C ILE A 144 -15.70 18.67 0.01
N ALA A 145 -15.38 19.93 0.30
CA ALA A 145 -14.33 20.68 -0.40
C ALA A 145 -12.94 20.06 -0.18
N GLU A 146 -12.61 19.76 1.08
CA GLU A 146 -11.36 19.14 1.49
C GLU A 146 -11.23 17.74 0.93
N ALA A 147 -12.31 16.94 0.99
CA ALA A 147 -12.33 15.61 0.40
C ALA A 147 -12.13 15.67 -1.12
N LEU A 148 -12.79 16.60 -1.82
CA LEU A 148 -12.60 16.81 -3.26
C LEU A 148 -11.15 17.20 -3.57
N TRP A 149 -10.55 18.10 -2.81
CA TRP A 149 -9.15 18.50 -2.99
C TRP A 149 -8.19 17.30 -2.85
N VAL A 150 -8.37 16.48 -1.81
CA VAL A 150 -7.64 15.22 -1.62
C VAL A 150 -7.84 14.29 -2.82
N GLY A 151 -9.08 14.19 -3.32
CA GLY A 151 -9.44 13.41 -4.51
C GLY A 151 -8.72 13.89 -5.77
N ILE A 152 -8.61 15.20 -5.97
CA ILE A 152 -7.95 15.82 -7.12
C ILE A 152 -6.44 15.59 -7.06
N VAL A 153 -5.78 16.04 -6.00
CA VAL A 153 -4.31 15.99 -5.88
C VAL A 153 -3.78 14.56 -5.96
N PHE A 154 -4.43 13.63 -5.24
CA PHE A 154 -4.00 12.23 -5.25
C PHE A 154 -4.67 11.41 -6.35
N GLN A 155 -5.45 12.04 -7.24
CA GLN A 155 -6.16 11.37 -8.33
C GLN A 155 -6.97 10.16 -7.84
N ASN A 156 -7.62 10.30 -6.67
CA ASN A 156 -8.42 9.23 -6.09
C ASN A 156 -9.82 9.24 -6.70
N ARG A 157 -10.02 8.38 -7.69
CA ARG A 157 -11.29 8.24 -8.41
C ARG A 157 -12.47 7.97 -7.50
N THR A 158 -12.31 7.15 -6.46
CA THR A 158 -13.43 6.76 -5.59
C THR A 158 -13.94 7.94 -4.76
N ILE A 159 -13.04 8.79 -4.24
CA ILE A 159 -13.44 10.05 -3.57
C ILE A 159 -14.18 10.96 -4.54
N LEU A 160 -13.61 11.16 -5.73
CA LEU A 160 -14.19 12.04 -6.73
C LEU A 160 -15.59 11.56 -7.13
N GLU A 161 -15.76 10.27 -7.43
CA GLU A 161 -17.05 9.70 -7.79
C GLU A 161 -18.08 9.80 -6.66
N HIS A 162 -17.68 9.48 -5.43
CA HIS A 162 -18.58 9.51 -4.27
C HIS A 162 -19.09 10.93 -4.00
N HIS A 163 -18.18 11.90 -3.88
CA HIS A 163 -18.57 13.27 -3.53
C HIS A 163 -19.18 14.05 -4.70
N LEU A 164 -18.74 13.81 -5.94
CA LEU A 164 -19.42 14.42 -7.10
C LEU A 164 -20.87 13.93 -7.19
N GLN A 165 -21.13 12.64 -7.01
CA GLN A 165 -22.50 12.12 -7.01
C GLN A 165 -23.36 12.77 -5.92
N ASP A 166 -22.83 12.98 -4.72
CA ASP A 166 -23.58 13.60 -3.63
C ASP A 166 -23.79 15.10 -3.84
N VAL A 167 -22.81 15.82 -4.40
CA VAL A 167 -22.97 17.20 -4.84
C VAL A 167 -24.08 17.30 -5.90
N PHE A 168 -24.07 16.42 -6.92
CA PHE A 168 -25.09 16.39 -7.96
C PHE A 168 -26.49 15.98 -7.43
N LYS A 169 -26.57 15.04 -6.49
CA LYS A 169 -27.83 14.67 -5.81
C LYS A 169 -28.36 15.79 -4.92
N GLY A 170 -27.49 16.54 -4.26
CA GLY A 170 -27.86 17.71 -3.46
C GLY A 170 -28.41 18.85 -4.32
N ILE A 171 -27.78 19.10 -5.48
CA ILE A 171 -28.22 20.09 -6.47
C ILE A 171 -29.63 19.77 -7.01
N THR A 172 -29.97 18.49 -7.16
CA THR A 172 -31.26 18.07 -7.72
C THR A 172 -32.41 18.03 -6.71
N LYS A 173 -32.15 18.05 -5.40
CA LYS A 173 -33.18 17.88 -4.34
C LYS A 173 -33.64 19.15 -3.62
N LYS A 174 -32.87 20.25 -3.62
CA LYS A 174 -33.26 21.50 -2.94
C LYS A 174 -32.83 22.72 -3.75
N GLY A 175 -33.79 23.36 -4.42
CA GLY A 175 -33.60 24.60 -5.19
C GLY A 175 -33.02 25.77 -4.40
N ASP A 176 -33.11 25.76 -3.07
CA ASP A 176 -32.77 26.93 -2.22
C ASP A 176 -31.47 26.82 -1.41
N THR A 177 -30.81 25.65 -1.34
CA THR A 177 -29.47 25.50 -0.70
C THR A 177 -28.30 25.88 -1.63
N TYR A 178 -28.61 26.59 -2.72
CA TYR A 178 -27.71 26.92 -3.82
C TYR A 178 -26.59 27.92 -3.45
N MET A 179 -26.67 28.61 -2.29
CA MET A 179 -25.80 29.75 -1.98
C MET A 179 -24.60 29.45 -1.07
N VAL A 180 -24.63 28.38 -0.27
CA VAL A 180 -23.54 28.03 0.68
C VAL A 180 -22.51 27.13 0.00
N GLY A 181 -22.95 26.09 -0.72
CA GLY A 181 -22.08 25.25 -1.53
C GLY A 181 -21.41 26.02 -2.67
N ARG A 182 -22.12 26.98 -3.29
CA ARG A 182 -21.57 27.82 -4.36
C ARG A 182 -20.46 28.75 -3.87
N ARG A 183 -20.54 29.33 -2.66
CA ARG A 183 -19.46 30.19 -2.13
C ARG A 183 -18.23 29.39 -1.72
N HIS A 184 -18.40 28.21 -1.11
CA HIS A 184 -17.27 27.33 -0.79
C HIS A 184 -16.61 26.76 -2.06
N LEU A 185 -17.43 26.32 -3.03
CA LEU A 185 -16.94 25.84 -4.31
C LEU A 185 -16.30 26.97 -5.12
N HIS A 186 -16.84 28.20 -5.12
CA HIS A 186 -16.18 29.36 -5.73
C HIS A 186 -14.91 29.77 -4.99
N ALA A 187 -14.83 29.72 -3.66
CA ALA A 187 -13.58 30.05 -2.94
C ALA A 187 -12.47 29.01 -3.19
N VAL A 188 -12.83 27.73 -3.30
CA VAL A 188 -11.92 26.66 -3.74
C VAL A 188 -11.59 26.83 -5.22
N MET A 189 -12.56 27.15 -6.07
CA MET A 189 -12.34 27.35 -7.51
C MET A 189 -11.54 28.63 -7.81
N ASP A 190 -11.66 29.70 -7.02
CA ASP A 190 -10.93 30.96 -7.20
C ASP A 190 -9.47 30.83 -6.71
N ARG A 191 -9.20 29.97 -5.70
CA ARG A 191 -7.83 29.65 -5.27
C ARG A 191 -7.07 28.74 -6.25
N TYR A 192 -7.76 28.02 -7.13
CA TYR A 192 -7.16 26.95 -7.94
C TYR A 192 -7.63 26.95 -9.41
N SER A 193 -8.13 28.09 -9.91
CA SER A 193 -8.95 28.16 -11.14
C SER A 193 -8.28 27.57 -12.37
N ASP A 194 -7.00 27.85 -12.60
CA ASP A 194 -6.41 27.57 -13.92
C ASP A 194 -5.95 26.11 -14.06
N ALA A 195 -5.45 25.50 -12.98
CA ALA A 195 -5.02 24.10 -12.99
C ALA A 195 -6.20 23.13 -12.88
N ILE A 196 -7.18 23.45 -12.01
CA ILE A 196 -8.40 22.64 -11.87
C ILE A 196 -9.27 22.80 -13.11
N TRP A 197 -9.39 23.98 -13.73
CA TRP A 197 -10.20 24.14 -14.94
C TRP A 197 -9.66 23.32 -16.11
N ASN A 198 -8.35 23.33 -16.34
CA ASN A 198 -7.73 22.57 -17.42
C ASN A 198 -7.84 21.05 -17.19
N GLU A 199 -7.61 20.57 -15.96
CA GLU A 199 -7.74 19.13 -15.67
C GLU A 199 -9.21 18.69 -15.60
N ARG A 200 -10.13 19.57 -15.15
CA ARG A 200 -11.58 19.36 -15.21
C ARG A 200 -12.07 19.27 -16.65
N GLU A 201 -11.67 20.18 -17.53
CA GLU A 201 -12.08 20.16 -18.94
C GLU A 201 -11.54 18.90 -19.62
N ARG A 202 -10.30 18.50 -19.32
CA ARG A 202 -9.72 17.25 -19.80
C ARG A 202 -10.45 16.00 -19.29
N LEU A 203 -10.76 15.92 -17.99
CA LEU A 203 -11.44 14.76 -17.38
C LEU A 203 -12.92 14.69 -17.74
N ILE A 204 -13.61 15.84 -17.82
CA ILE A 204 -15.00 15.92 -18.30
C ILE A 204 -15.07 15.54 -19.78
N GLN A 205 -14.18 16.06 -20.63
CA GLN A 205 -14.16 15.70 -22.04
C GLN A 205 -13.91 14.21 -22.22
N LYS A 206 -12.93 13.65 -21.51
CA LYS A 206 -12.64 12.21 -21.54
C LYS A 206 -13.84 11.35 -21.10
N PHE A 207 -14.57 11.79 -20.07
CA PHE A 207 -15.77 11.11 -19.60
C PHE A 207 -16.94 11.23 -20.59
N VAL A 208 -17.15 12.41 -21.17
CA VAL A 208 -18.15 12.67 -22.21
C VAL A 208 -17.87 11.82 -23.46
N ASP A 209 -16.61 11.70 -23.86
CA ASP A 209 -16.19 10.86 -24.98
C ASP A 209 -16.44 9.37 -24.70
N GLU A 210 -16.12 8.91 -23.48
CA GLU A 210 -16.35 7.52 -23.06
C GLU A 210 -17.85 7.17 -23.00
N VAL A 211 -18.68 8.06 -22.48
CA VAL A 211 -20.14 7.87 -22.40
C VAL A 211 -20.77 7.94 -23.80
N SER A 212 -20.33 8.88 -24.64
CA SER A 212 -20.82 9.01 -26.02
C SER A 212 -20.46 7.79 -26.85
N SER A 213 -19.24 7.25 -26.69
CA SER A 213 -18.81 6.01 -27.34
C SER A 213 -19.68 4.81 -26.92
N LYS A 214 -19.99 4.67 -25.63
CA LYS A 214 -20.86 3.58 -25.13
C LYS A 214 -22.31 3.73 -25.58
N LEU A 215 -22.82 4.95 -25.69
CA LEU A 215 -24.17 5.22 -26.21
C LEU A 215 -24.28 4.95 -27.71
N GLU A 216 -23.24 5.23 -28.49
CA GLU A 216 -23.23 4.94 -29.93
C GLU A 216 -23.21 3.43 -30.20
N VAL A 217 -22.44 2.67 -29.42
CA VAL A 217 -22.48 1.20 -29.45
C VAL A 217 -23.88 0.68 -29.11
N PHE A 218 -24.56 1.29 -28.15
CA PHE A 218 -25.93 0.92 -27.77
C PHE A 218 -26.95 1.28 -28.86
N ARG A 219 -26.76 2.42 -29.54
CA ARG A 219 -27.59 2.86 -30.68
C ARG A 219 -27.46 1.91 -31.87
N ILE A 220 -26.23 1.53 -32.25
CA ILE A 220 -25.96 0.56 -33.31
C ILE A 220 -26.64 -0.79 -33.00
N HIS A 221 -26.58 -1.23 -31.73
CA HIS A 221 -27.22 -2.48 -31.30
C HIS A 221 -28.76 -2.44 -31.32
N LEU A 222 -29.34 -1.25 -31.16
CA LEU A 222 -30.79 -1.04 -31.29
C LEU A 222 -31.19 -0.99 -32.77
N ASP A 223 -30.44 -0.28 -33.61
CA ASP A 223 -30.73 -0.18 -35.04
C ASP A 223 -30.58 -1.53 -35.77
N GLU A 224 -29.63 -2.40 -35.36
CA GLU A 224 -29.53 -3.77 -35.88
C GLU A 224 -30.71 -4.67 -35.47
N LYS A 225 -31.32 -4.44 -34.31
CA LYS A 225 -32.49 -5.20 -33.84
C LYS A 225 -33.82 -4.69 -34.39
N PHE A 226 -33.84 -3.48 -34.96
CA PHE A 226 -35.04 -2.84 -35.50
C PHE A 226 -34.94 -2.55 -37.01
N LEU A 227 -34.20 -3.36 -37.77
CA LEU A 227 -34.31 -3.34 -39.22
C LEU A 227 -35.76 -3.68 -39.63
N PRO A 228 -36.42 -2.84 -40.45
CA PRO A 228 -37.77 -3.13 -40.91
C PRO A 228 -37.75 -4.38 -41.80
N LEU A 229 -38.63 -5.34 -41.48
CA LEU A 229 -38.87 -6.51 -42.32
C LEU A 229 -39.18 -6.09 -43.76
N PRO A 230 -38.71 -6.85 -44.78
CA PRO A 230 -38.88 -6.47 -46.17
C PRO A 230 -40.37 -6.47 -46.52
N VAL A 231 -40.86 -5.32 -46.98
CA VAL A 231 -42.24 -5.14 -47.45
C VAL A 231 -42.37 -5.86 -48.79
N THR A 232 -43.08 -6.98 -48.81
CA THR A 232 -43.55 -7.62 -50.05
C THR A 232 -44.69 -6.80 -50.65
N PRO A 233 -44.68 -6.53 -51.96
CA PRO A 233 -45.72 -5.72 -52.59
C PRO A 233 -47.01 -6.52 -52.78
N ALA A 234 -48.13 -5.89 -52.41
CA ALA A 234 -49.47 -6.40 -52.62
C ALA A 234 -49.82 -6.39 -54.13
N ALA A 235 -50.31 -7.53 -54.62
CA ALA A 235 -51.01 -7.65 -55.88
C ALA A 235 -52.49 -8.03 -55.63
N SER A 236 -53.33 -7.43 -56.45
CA SER A 236 -54.78 -7.32 -56.47
C SER A 236 -55.56 -8.58 -56.89
N GLN A 237 -56.79 -8.68 -56.38
CA GLN A 237 -58.00 -9.34 -56.98
C GLN A 237 -57.89 -10.89 -57.16
N SER A 238 -58.92 -11.74 -57.07
CA SER A 238 -60.39 -11.66 -57.09
C SER A 238 -60.95 -13.03 -56.66
N ASP A 239 -62.19 -13.04 -56.19
CA ASP A 239 -63.25 -14.06 -56.35
C ASP A 239 -63.08 -15.54 -55.94
N ASP A 240 -64.21 -16.00 -55.36
CA ASP A 240 -64.86 -17.30 -55.42
C ASP A 240 -64.54 -18.44 -54.42
N THR A 241 -65.62 -18.72 -53.65
CA THR A 241 -66.29 -19.99 -53.33
C THR A 241 -65.73 -21.02 -52.31
N ASP A 242 -66.63 -21.30 -51.37
CA ASP A 242 -67.05 -22.62 -50.85
C ASP A 242 -66.28 -23.42 -49.78
N SER A 243 -66.97 -23.53 -48.63
CA SER A 243 -67.26 -24.76 -47.87
C SER A 243 -66.14 -25.47 -47.09
N HIS A 244 -66.25 -25.48 -45.75
CA HIS A 244 -66.76 -26.64 -44.98
C HIS A 244 -66.58 -26.43 -43.45
N SER A 245 -67.73 -26.43 -42.74
CA SER A 245 -68.06 -27.15 -41.48
C SER A 245 -66.91 -27.76 -40.65
N ASN A 246 -66.87 -27.80 -39.31
CA ASN A 246 -67.73 -27.40 -38.19
C ASN A 246 -66.88 -27.60 -36.89
N PRO A 247 -67.37 -27.22 -35.69
CA PRO A 247 -66.59 -26.93 -34.48
C PRO A 247 -66.74 -27.99 -33.37
N ARG A 248 -66.07 -27.76 -32.22
CA ARG A 248 -66.42 -28.19 -30.83
C ARG A 248 -65.27 -27.81 -29.89
N SER A 249 -65.42 -27.54 -28.60
CA SER A 249 -66.44 -26.93 -27.74
C SER A 249 -65.84 -26.97 -26.32
N TYR A 250 -66.04 -25.91 -25.56
CA TYR A 250 -65.76 -25.79 -24.12
C TYR A 250 -66.68 -26.69 -23.27
N SER A 251 -66.21 -27.10 -22.08
CA SER A 251 -66.82 -26.86 -20.74
C SER A 251 -66.41 -27.94 -19.73
N SER A 252 -65.88 -27.55 -18.55
CA SER A 252 -66.44 -27.72 -17.18
C SER A 252 -66.67 -29.19 -16.73
N SER A 253 -66.47 -29.65 -15.50
CA SER A 253 -66.49 -29.03 -14.16
C SER A 253 -66.13 -30.14 -13.13
N ASP A 254 -65.51 -29.72 -12.02
CA ASP A 254 -65.41 -30.26 -10.63
C ASP A 254 -66.49 -31.25 -10.07
N PRO A 255 -66.42 -31.79 -8.81
CA PRO A 255 -65.33 -32.00 -7.81
C PRO A 255 -65.47 -33.33 -6.97
N SER A 256 -64.77 -33.38 -5.80
CA SER A 256 -64.86 -34.27 -4.59
C SER A 256 -63.89 -35.47 -4.56
N ASP A 257 -63.29 -35.95 -3.45
CA ASP A 257 -63.59 -35.84 -2.02
C ASP A 257 -62.40 -36.33 -1.13
N SER A 258 -62.41 -35.98 0.17
CA SER A 258 -61.76 -36.61 1.36
C SER A 258 -60.21 -36.64 1.47
N GLY A 259 -59.54 -36.49 2.62
CA GLY A 259 -59.92 -36.28 4.02
C GLY A 259 -58.70 -36.54 4.93
N ASN A 260 -58.42 -35.65 5.88
CA ASN A 260 -58.12 -35.93 7.31
C ASN A 260 -57.34 -34.79 8.00
N SER A 261 -57.83 -34.52 9.22
CA SER A 261 -57.44 -33.48 10.17
C SER A 261 -56.74 -34.16 11.37
N GLU A 262 -55.78 -33.51 12.01
CA GLU A 262 -55.80 -33.31 13.46
C GLU A 262 -54.84 -32.20 13.92
N THR A 263 -55.27 -31.49 14.96
CA THR A 263 -54.73 -30.25 15.53
C THR A 263 -54.55 -30.46 17.04
N ILE A 264 -53.69 -29.66 17.71
CA ILE A 264 -53.81 -29.05 19.08
C ILE A 264 -52.42 -29.02 19.77
N VAL A 265 -51.67 -27.92 20.01
CA VAL A 265 -51.77 -26.69 20.87
C VAL A 265 -50.63 -26.63 21.94
N ALA A 266 -49.99 -25.45 22.00
CA ALA A 266 -49.42 -24.70 23.15
C ALA A 266 -47.98 -24.84 23.70
N SER A 267 -47.46 -23.63 23.97
CA SER A 267 -46.44 -23.16 24.93
C SER A 267 -44.98 -23.17 24.44
N GLY A 268 -44.18 -22.10 24.55
CA GLY A 268 -44.35 -20.78 25.18
C GLY A 268 -43.21 -19.82 24.82
N ILE A 269 -43.45 -18.52 25.03
CA ILE A 269 -42.53 -17.36 24.92
C ILE A 269 -41.90 -17.12 26.33
N PRO A 270 -40.63 -16.67 26.47
CA PRO A 270 -40.29 -15.23 26.62
C PRO A 270 -39.03 -14.83 25.81
N LYS A 271 -39.00 -13.74 25.02
CA LYS A 271 -38.77 -12.31 25.32
C LYS A 271 -37.55 -11.97 26.21
N CYS A 272 -36.59 -11.28 25.55
CA CYS A 272 -35.59 -10.27 25.96
C CYS A 272 -35.28 -10.06 27.45
N ASP A 273 -33.98 -9.96 27.80
CA ASP A 273 -33.33 -8.64 27.91
C ASP A 273 -31.79 -8.70 28.10
N VAL A 274 -31.19 -7.57 27.74
CA VAL A 274 -29.80 -7.12 27.87
C VAL A 274 -29.29 -7.22 29.32
N VAL A 275 -28.03 -7.65 29.52
CA VAL A 275 -26.99 -7.05 30.40
C VAL A 275 -25.74 -7.95 30.48
N GLN A 276 -24.62 -7.37 30.02
CA GLN A 276 -23.21 -7.49 30.46
C GLN A 276 -22.47 -8.83 30.58
N LEU A 277 -21.37 -8.88 29.83
CA LEU A 277 -20.00 -9.06 30.31
C LEU A 277 -19.84 -9.73 31.69
N GLY A 278 -19.49 -11.01 31.67
CA GLY A 278 -18.96 -11.67 32.86
C GLY A 278 -19.11 -13.17 32.76
N THR A 279 -17.97 -13.87 32.84
CA THR A 279 -17.78 -15.25 33.30
C THR A 279 -17.30 -16.24 32.24
N LEU A 280 -16.09 -15.97 31.75
CA LEU A 280 -15.18 -16.92 31.11
C LEU A 280 -14.34 -17.67 32.18
N GLN A 281 -14.94 -18.07 33.31
CA GLN A 281 -14.18 -18.53 34.48
C GLN A 281 -14.83 -19.67 35.30
N ALA A 282 -15.87 -20.34 34.77
CA ALA A 282 -16.60 -21.38 35.51
C ALA A 282 -16.51 -22.82 34.94
N LEU A 283 -15.65 -23.07 33.95
CA LEU A 283 -15.51 -24.43 33.36
C LEU A 283 -14.06 -24.94 33.29
N ARG A 284 -13.20 -24.47 34.21
CA ARG A 284 -11.77 -24.85 34.26
C ARG A 284 -11.34 -25.57 35.55
N LEU A 285 -12.26 -26.11 36.34
CA LEU A 285 -11.93 -26.88 37.54
C LEU A 285 -12.77 -28.15 37.68
N GLN A 286 -12.23 -29.24 37.16
CA GLN A 286 -12.43 -30.66 37.53
C GLN A 286 -11.79 -31.44 36.37
N ILE A 287 -10.50 -31.76 36.40
CA ILE A 287 -9.91 -32.95 37.02
C ILE A 287 -8.43 -32.63 37.27
N GLY A 288 -7.93 -32.90 38.48
CA GLY A 288 -6.56 -32.58 38.86
C GLY A 288 -5.53 -33.59 38.35
N PHE A 289 -4.39 -33.08 37.83
CA PHE A 289 -3.01 -33.56 38.03
C PHE A 289 -2.04 -32.42 37.64
N PRO A 290 -0.79 -32.39 38.16
CA PRO A 290 0.03 -31.18 38.23
C PRO A 290 1.06 -31.06 37.09
N GLU A 291 0.97 -29.99 36.30
CA GLU A 291 2.09 -29.43 35.53
C GLU A 291 2.18 -27.92 35.79
N ARG A 292 2.61 -27.56 37.00
CA ARG A 292 2.87 -26.17 37.38
C ARG A 292 4.19 -25.70 36.78
N HIS A 293 4.24 -25.41 35.48
CA HIS A 293 5.24 -24.50 34.89
C HIS A 293 4.84 -23.93 33.51
N ILE A 294 3.73 -24.37 32.89
CA ILE A 294 3.38 -24.02 31.51
C ILE A 294 2.48 -22.77 31.40
N ASP A 295 1.73 -22.40 32.45
CA ASP A 295 0.72 -21.32 32.40
C ASP A 295 1.27 -19.88 32.36
N HIS A 296 2.60 -19.68 32.31
CA HIS A 296 3.21 -18.34 32.35
C HIS A 296 4.09 -18.01 31.14
N MET A 297 4.06 -18.80 30.07
CA MET A 297 4.76 -18.39 28.86
C MET A 297 4.01 -17.23 28.20
N THR A 298 4.50 -16.01 28.43
CA THR A 298 3.93 -14.80 27.85
C THR A 298 4.20 -14.76 26.34
N PHE A 299 3.32 -14.07 25.60
CA PHE A 299 3.53 -13.74 24.18
C PHE A 299 4.96 -13.20 23.93
N GLU A 300 5.43 -12.30 24.79
CA GLU A 300 6.79 -11.75 24.76
C GLU A 300 7.90 -12.82 24.83
N THR A 301 7.69 -13.88 25.61
CA THR A 301 8.66 -14.98 25.74
C THR A 301 8.74 -15.80 24.47
N VAL A 302 7.59 -16.13 23.85
CA VAL A 302 7.54 -16.86 22.58
C VAL A 302 8.18 -16.03 21.46
N MET A 303 7.87 -14.73 21.41
CA MET A 303 8.45 -13.81 20.44
C MET A 303 9.95 -13.65 20.62
N SER A 304 10.43 -13.58 21.86
CA SER A 304 11.87 -13.57 22.16
C SER A 304 12.56 -14.86 21.71
N ILE A 305 11.96 -16.02 21.95
CA ILE A 305 12.50 -17.31 21.51
C ILE A 305 12.50 -17.37 19.98
N PHE A 306 11.38 -17.04 19.33
CA PHE A 306 11.26 -17.03 17.88
C PHE A 306 12.34 -16.15 17.24
N VAL A 307 12.43 -14.89 17.64
CA VAL A 307 13.42 -13.92 17.15
C VAL A 307 14.85 -14.41 17.37
N LYS A 308 15.15 -15.03 18.51
CA LYS A 308 16.48 -15.63 18.76
C LYS A 308 16.75 -16.81 17.82
N THR A 309 15.79 -17.72 17.66
CA THR A 309 15.96 -18.91 16.80
C THR A 309 16.01 -18.58 15.31
N THR A 310 15.29 -17.57 14.82
CA THR A 310 15.35 -17.15 13.42
C THR A 310 16.63 -16.37 13.12
N LYS A 311 17.11 -15.55 14.07
CA LYS A 311 18.41 -14.87 13.93
C LYS A 311 19.60 -15.84 13.94
N GLN A 312 19.40 -17.08 14.40
CA GLN A 312 20.46 -18.08 14.51
C GLN A 312 20.59 -19.06 13.32
N ASN A 313 19.80 -18.91 12.23
CA ASN A 313 20.06 -19.56 10.92
C ASN A 313 19.04 -19.08 9.86
N PRO A 314 19.42 -18.71 8.61
CA PRO A 314 20.62 -19.13 7.87
C PRO A 314 21.32 -17.98 7.09
N ILE A 315 22.32 -17.28 7.66
CA ILE A 315 23.11 -16.28 6.90
C ILE A 315 24.61 -16.31 7.26
N ASP A 316 25.10 -17.36 7.94
CA ASP A 316 26.56 -17.55 8.06
C ASP A 316 27.20 -18.04 6.74
N ASN A 317 26.37 -18.42 5.76
CA ASN A 317 26.79 -18.56 4.38
C ASN A 317 26.69 -17.18 3.72
N HIS A 318 27.71 -16.35 3.89
CA HIS A 318 28.00 -15.33 2.88
C HIS A 318 28.28 -16.11 1.58
N HIS A 319 27.23 -16.36 0.81
CA HIS A 319 27.32 -17.03 -0.47
C HIS A 319 28.35 -16.27 -1.30
N ASP A 320 29.32 -17.01 -1.84
CA ASP A 320 30.52 -16.43 -2.42
C ASP A 320 30.23 -15.84 -3.81
N CYS A 321 29.53 -14.70 -3.82
CA CYS A 321 29.29 -13.88 -5.01
C CYS A 321 30.60 -13.42 -5.69
N ARG A 322 31.79 -13.66 -5.08
CA ARG A 322 33.10 -13.29 -5.62
C ARG A 322 33.42 -13.97 -6.96
N LYS A 323 32.75 -15.07 -7.31
CA LYS A 323 32.97 -15.77 -8.60
C LYS A 323 32.48 -14.96 -9.81
N TYR A 324 31.46 -14.12 -9.64
CA TYR A 324 30.86 -13.34 -10.74
C TYR A 324 31.59 -12.03 -11.01
N LEU A 325 32.17 -11.42 -9.97
CA LEU A 325 32.92 -10.17 -10.08
C LEU A 325 34.32 -10.36 -10.68
N LYS A 326 34.88 -11.57 -10.59
CA LYS A 326 36.08 -11.92 -11.34
C LYS A 326 35.64 -12.21 -12.77
N GLY A 327 35.90 -11.28 -13.69
CA GLY A 327 35.61 -11.43 -15.12
C GLY A 327 36.03 -12.80 -15.66
N PRO A 328 35.44 -13.22 -16.81
CA PRO A 328 35.37 -14.62 -17.22
C PRO A 328 36.75 -15.27 -17.15
N THR A 329 36.93 -16.16 -16.18
CA THR A 329 38.07 -17.07 -16.19
C THR A 329 37.73 -18.12 -17.23
N THR A 330 38.54 -18.19 -18.28
CA THR A 330 38.36 -18.95 -19.52
C THR A 330 38.29 -20.46 -19.29
N GLU A 331 37.34 -20.98 -18.52
CA GLU A 331 37.10 -22.43 -18.40
C GLU A 331 35.59 -22.71 -18.28
N MET A 332 35.01 -23.07 -19.43
CA MET A 332 33.90 -24.02 -19.59
C MET A 332 32.56 -23.71 -18.89
N MET A 333 31.96 -22.56 -19.17
CA MET A 333 30.49 -22.42 -19.12
C MET A 333 29.92 -22.60 -20.53
N GLY A 334 29.12 -23.64 -20.73
CA GLY A 334 28.29 -23.78 -21.93
C GLY A 334 27.33 -22.59 -22.04
N PRO A 335 26.97 -22.16 -23.26
CA PRO A 335 26.23 -20.92 -23.46
C PRO A 335 24.77 -21.10 -22.99
N SER A 336 24.46 -20.62 -21.78
CA SER A 336 23.10 -20.20 -21.47
C SER A 336 22.84 -18.93 -22.28
N LYS A 337 21.82 -18.98 -23.14
CA LYS A 337 21.67 -18.14 -24.35
C LYS A 337 20.76 -16.91 -24.20
N GLU A 338 20.27 -16.60 -23.02
CA GLU A 338 19.41 -15.42 -22.85
C GLU A 338 20.19 -14.24 -22.27
N PRO A 339 20.11 -13.06 -22.89
CA PRO A 339 20.71 -11.86 -22.31
C PRO A 339 20.03 -11.57 -20.97
N LEU A 340 20.85 -11.29 -19.95
CA LEU A 340 20.38 -10.85 -18.64
C LEU A 340 19.43 -9.67 -18.78
N LYS A 341 18.33 -9.72 -18.02
CA LYS A 341 17.40 -8.59 -17.94
C LYS A 341 18.10 -7.43 -17.24
N ASN A 342 18.12 -6.28 -17.89
CA ASN A 342 18.68 -5.06 -17.34
C ASN A 342 17.54 -4.13 -16.95
N HIS A 343 17.54 -3.66 -15.70
CA HIS A 343 16.55 -2.72 -15.19
C HIS A 343 17.24 -1.39 -14.84
N ASP A 344 16.82 -0.31 -15.48
CA ASP A 344 17.29 1.03 -15.17
C ASP A 344 16.35 1.69 -14.15
N ILE A 345 16.58 1.43 -12.86
CA ILE A 345 15.75 1.95 -11.77
C ILE A 345 16.13 3.41 -11.46
N ASP A 346 17.42 3.75 -11.60
CA ASP A 346 17.91 5.12 -11.54
C ASP A 346 18.81 5.41 -12.74
N SER A 347 18.29 6.20 -13.69
CA SER A 347 19.00 6.59 -14.92
C SER A 347 20.24 7.45 -14.67
N THR A 348 20.38 8.00 -13.46
CA THR A 348 21.55 8.74 -12.98
C THR A 348 22.41 7.92 -12.01
N GLY A 349 22.02 6.66 -11.78
CA GLY A 349 22.69 5.73 -10.88
C GLY A 349 24.14 5.47 -11.25
N ASP A 350 24.97 5.38 -10.21
CA ASP A 350 26.41 5.11 -10.26
C ASP A 350 26.75 3.66 -9.86
N VAL A 351 25.75 2.82 -9.59
CA VAL A 351 25.91 1.40 -9.26
C VAL A 351 25.24 0.52 -10.30
N VAL A 352 25.91 -0.56 -10.68
CA VAL A 352 25.29 -1.73 -11.30
C VAL A 352 25.26 -2.85 -10.28
N GLU A 353 24.07 -3.33 -9.95
CA GLU A 353 23.86 -4.42 -9.01
C GLU A 353 23.45 -5.68 -9.79
N THR A 354 24.20 -6.76 -9.62
CA THR A 354 23.85 -8.08 -10.16
C THR A 354 23.09 -8.88 -9.11
N LEU A 355 21.89 -9.35 -9.47
CA LEU A 355 21.08 -10.21 -8.64
C LEU A 355 21.45 -11.67 -8.87
N VAL A 356 21.81 -12.38 -7.81
CA VAL A 356 22.08 -13.83 -7.84
C VAL A 356 21.04 -14.56 -7.01
N SER A 357 20.54 -15.69 -7.51
CA SER A 357 19.54 -16.50 -6.80
C SER A 357 20.06 -17.02 -5.46
N ALA A 358 19.25 -16.89 -4.40
CA ALA A 358 19.55 -17.48 -3.09
C ALA A 358 19.52 -19.03 -3.11
N ASP A 359 18.80 -19.63 -4.06
CA ASP A 359 18.65 -21.10 -4.15
C ASP A 359 19.76 -21.75 -5.00
N ASP A 360 20.35 -20.99 -5.93
CA ASP A 360 21.45 -21.44 -6.80
C ASP A 360 22.35 -20.27 -7.16
N ASP A 361 23.53 -20.23 -6.53
CA ASP A 361 24.50 -19.18 -6.72
C ASP A 361 24.94 -19.03 -8.18
N ASN A 362 24.74 -20.02 -9.06
CA ASN A 362 25.14 -19.98 -10.48
C ASN A 362 24.13 -19.31 -11.41
N ILE A 363 23.01 -18.84 -10.86
CA ILE A 363 21.96 -18.21 -11.63
C ILE A 363 21.96 -16.70 -11.36
N GLU A 364 22.58 -15.95 -12.27
CA GLU A 364 22.36 -14.52 -12.38
C GLU A 364 20.94 -14.28 -12.91
N LEU A 365 20.15 -13.50 -12.18
CA LEU A 365 18.74 -13.26 -12.47
C LEU A 365 18.58 -12.01 -13.35
N SER A 366 19.18 -10.90 -12.92
CA SER A 366 19.13 -9.61 -13.61
C SER A 366 20.24 -8.66 -13.13
N THR A 367 20.43 -7.57 -13.88
CA THR A 367 21.25 -6.44 -13.44
C THR A 367 20.39 -5.20 -13.27
N LEU A 368 20.66 -4.42 -12.22
CA LEU A 368 19.93 -3.21 -11.87
C LEU A 368 20.89 -2.01 -11.88
N ARG A 369 20.48 -0.88 -12.46
CA ARG A 369 21.19 0.38 -12.30
C ARG A 369 20.56 1.21 -11.18
N LEU A 370 21.38 1.56 -10.18
CA LEU A 370 20.95 2.10 -8.89
C LEU A 370 21.88 3.22 -8.41
N SER A 371 21.45 3.99 -7.42
CA SER A 371 22.26 5.01 -6.74
C SER A 371 22.96 4.44 -5.51
N SER A 372 24.29 4.46 -5.49
CA SER A 372 25.10 4.03 -4.32
C SER A 372 24.74 4.81 -3.06
N LYS A 373 24.39 6.08 -3.25
CA LYS A 373 24.01 7.01 -2.20
C LYS A 373 22.70 6.61 -1.54
N ILE A 374 21.68 6.26 -2.34
CA ILE A 374 20.40 5.77 -1.85
C ILE A 374 20.58 4.44 -1.14
N LEU A 375 21.28 3.48 -1.77
CA LEU A 375 21.52 2.17 -1.17
C LEU A 375 22.25 2.28 0.18
N SER A 376 23.29 3.12 0.26
CA SER A 376 24.04 3.38 1.50
C SER A 376 23.22 4.07 2.58
N LEU A 377 22.19 4.83 2.20
CA LEU A 377 21.28 5.46 3.13
C LEU A 377 20.26 4.47 3.68
N VAL A 378 19.71 3.59 2.83
CA VAL A 378 18.61 2.69 3.22
C VAL A 378 19.06 1.45 3.97
N SER A 379 20.33 1.05 3.83
CA SER A 379 20.86 -0.17 4.41
C SER A 379 22.29 0.02 4.92
N PRO A 380 22.58 -0.32 6.19
CA PRO A 380 23.96 -0.37 6.68
C PRO A 380 24.79 -1.47 6.00
N VAL A 381 24.13 -2.51 5.48
CA VAL A 381 24.77 -3.59 4.71
C VAL A 381 25.24 -3.04 3.37
N PHE A 382 24.37 -2.39 2.60
CA PHE A 382 24.79 -1.74 1.34
C PHE A 382 25.82 -0.64 1.57
N LYS A 383 25.64 0.17 2.62
CA LYS A 383 26.64 1.18 2.99
C LYS A 383 28.01 0.55 3.19
N SER A 384 28.06 -0.61 3.85
CA SER A 384 29.32 -1.32 4.05
C SER A 384 29.87 -1.85 2.74
N MET A 385 29.04 -2.53 1.93
CA MET A 385 29.42 -3.07 0.62
C MET A 385 29.99 -2.01 -0.33
N LEU A 386 29.41 -0.80 -0.30
CA LEU A 386 29.76 0.33 -1.18
C LEU A 386 30.86 1.24 -0.62
N ASP A 387 31.32 1.00 0.61
CA ASP A 387 32.37 1.77 1.28
C ASP A 387 33.77 1.30 0.80
N PRO A 388 34.50 2.14 0.05
CA PRO A 388 35.83 1.77 -0.44
C PRO A 388 36.81 1.48 0.69
N ALA A 389 36.65 2.11 1.86
CA ALA A 389 37.56 1.96 2.99
C ALA A 389 37.46 0.58 3.66
N LYS A 390 36.31 -0.09 3.53
CA LYS A 390 36.13 -1.44 4.06
C LYS A 390 36.75 -2.52 3.18
N GLY A 391 37.18 -2.17 1.97
CA GLY A 391 37.84 -3.09 1.05
C GLY A 391 37.01 -4.35 0.76
N LEU A 392 35.68 -4.25 0.87
CA LEU A 392 34.80 -5.39 0.62
C LEU A 392 34.88 -5.71 -0.87
N LYS A 393 35.32 -6.93 -1.16
CA LYS A 393 35.53 -7.48 -2.52
C LYS A 393 34.25 -7.60 -3.34
N GLU A 394 33.11 -7.31 -2.72
CA GLU A 394 31.79 -7.25 -3.33
C GLU A 394 31.56 -5.95 -4.11
N SER A 395 32.42 -4.94 -3.95
CA SER A 395 32.40 -3.76 -4.83
C SER A 395 33.62 -3.73 -5.75
N LEU A 396 33.36 -3.57 -7.05
CA LEU A 396 34.39 -3.27 -8.05
C LEU A 396 34.11 -1.92 -8.69
N LEU A 397 35.10 -1.02 -8.67
CA LEU A 397 35.01 0.21 -9.44
C LEU A 397 35.43 -0.08 -10.88
N LYS A 398 34.50 0.02 -11.82
CA LYS A 398 34.78 -0.12 -13.24
C LYS A 398 35.53 1.10 -13.79
N PRO A 399 36.28 0.95 -14.90
CA PRO A 399 36.96 2.08 -15.55
C PRO A 399 36.05 3.22 -15.97
N ASN A 400 34.75 2.96 -16.15
CA ASN A 400 33.74 3.98 -16.48
C ASN A 400 33.23 4.74 -15.24
N GLY A 401 33.77 4.48 -14.05
CA GLY A 401 33.38 5.11 -12.80
C GLY A 401 32.15 4.49 -12.12
N MET A 402 31.52 3.47 -12.72
CA MET A 402 30.42 2.76 -12.07
C MET A 402 30.94 1.76 -11.04
N LYS A 403 30.25 1.65 -9.92
CA LYS A 403 30.48 0.60 -8.92
C LYS A 403 29.66 -0.63 -9.30
N GLU A 404 30.24 -1.80 -9.23
CA GLU A 404 29.51 -3.05 -9.37
C GLU A 404 29.40 -3.74 -8.04
N ILE A 405 28.20 -4.16 -7.69
CA ILE A 405 27.95 -5.02 -6.54
C ILE A 405 27.17 -6.26 -6.96
N CYS A 406 27.35 -7.34 -6.23
CA CYS A 406 26.59 -8.56 -6.42
C CYS A 406 25.86 -8.88 -5.12
N ILE A 407 24.56 -9.17 -5.22
CA ILE A 407 23.70 -9.36 -4.05
C ILE A 407 22.89 -10.64 -4.19
N THR A 408 22.63 -11.29 -3.05
CA THR A 408 21.74 -12.44 -2.97
C THR A 408 20.28 -11.98 -2.99
N ALA A 409 19.53 -12.48 -3.97
CA ALA A 409 18.11 -12.22 -4.16
C ALA A 409 17.29 -13.45 -3.76
N PHE A 410 16.44 -13.30 -2.75
CA PHE A 410 15.42 -14.31 -2.37
C PHE A 410 14.31 -14.43 -3.43
N SER A 411 14.15 -13.40 -4.24
CA SER A 411 13.32 -13.35 -5.44
C SER A 411 13.71 -12.14 -6.25
N GLU A 412 13.89 -12.30 -7.56
CA GLU A 412 14.11 -11.20 -8.49
C GLU A 412 13.02 -10.12 -8.32
N LYS A 413 11.75 -10.52 -8.38
CA LYS A 413 10.60 -9.61 -8.28
C LYS A 413 10.57 -8.87 -6.94
N SER A 414 10.73 -9.56 -5.80
CA SER A 414 10.73 -8.89 -4.49
C SER A 414 11.90 -7.92 -4.34
N THR A 415 13.07 -8.24 -4.91
CA THR A 415 14.26 -7.38 -4.87
C THR A 415 14.05 -6.13 -5.69
N ILE A 416 13.53 -6.25 -6.92
CA ILE A 416 13.18 -5.09 -7.77
C ILE A 416 12.14 -4.20 -7.08
N VAL A 417 11.13 -4.78 -6.42
CA VAL A 417 10.15 -4.02 -5.62
C VAL A 417 10.84 -3.24 -4.50
N ALA A 418 11.76 -3.85 -3.76
CA ALA A 418 12.52 -3.17 -2.72
C ALA A 418 13.34 -2.00 -3.29
N MET A 419 14.03 -2.22 -4.42
CA MET A 419 14.84 -1.18 -5.06
C MET A 419 14.00 -0.01 -5.57
N ASN A 420 12.84 -0.28 -6.15
CA ASN A 420 11.88 0.77 -6.55
C ASN A 420 11.37 1.56 -5.34
N ILE A 421 11.14 0.92 -4.19
CA ILE A 421 10.78 1.63 -2.95
C ILE A 421 11.92 2.55 -2.51
N PHE A 422 13.16 2.06 -2.49
CA PHE A 422 14.32 2.85 -2.05
C PHE A 422 14.58 4.06 -2.95
N HIS A 423 14.32 3.92 -4.25
CA HIS A 423 14.52 4.98 -5.24
C HIS A 423 13.28 5.83 -5.51
N TYR A 424 12.26 5.76 -4.63
CA TYR A 424 11.01 6.50 -4.74
C TYR A 424 10.37 6.40 -6.14
N GLN A 425 10.24 5.18 -6.64
CA GLN A 425 9.55 4.84 -7.90
C GLN A 425 8.18 4.20 -7.59
N PRO A 426 7.24 4.89 -6.93
CA PRO A 426 5.97 4.30 -6.52
C PRO A 426 5.10 3.88 -7.70
N GLU A 427 5.26 4.45 -8.89
CA GLU A 427 4.55 4.06 -10.11
C GLU A 427 4.92 2.64 -10.56
N SER A 428 6.15 2.22 -10.30
CA SER A 428 6.68 0.89 -10.65
C SER A 428 6.33 -0.20 -9.62
N LEU A 429 5.62 0.16 -8.55
CA LEU A 429 5.24 -0.80 -7.50
C LEU A 429 3.98 -1.58 -7.87
N PRO A 430 3.90 -2.87 -7.51
CA PRO A 430 2.73 -3.70 -7.76
C PRO A 430 1.48 -3.17 -7.05
N GLY A 431 0.32 -3.48 -7.62
CA GLY A 431 -0.98 -3.23 -7.00
C GLY A 431 -1.21 -4.05 -5.72
N PRO A 432 -2.21 -3.71 -4.89
CA PRO A 432 -2.47 -4.39 -3.61
C PRO A 432 -2.65 -5.92 -3.69
N THR A 433 -3.12 -6.43 -4.83
CA THR A 433 -3.40 -7.86 -5.05
C THR A 433 -2.37 -8.58 -5.93
N GLU A 434 -1.34 -7.87 -6.40
CA GLU A 434 -0.34 -8.40 -7.35
C GLU A 434 0.90 -9.00 -6.66
N VAL A 435 0.99 -8.82 -5.34
CA VAL A 435 2.06 -9.40 -4.53
C VAL A 435 1.55 -10.66 -3.85
N SER A 436 2.21 -11.79 -4.07
CA SER A 436 1.82 -13.04 -3.40
C SER A 436 2.32 -13.11 -1.96
N SER A 437 1.74 -13.97 -1.12
CA SER A 437 2.27 -14.22 0.23
C SER A 437 3.73 -14.73 0.23
N ARG A 438 4.16 -15.42 -0.83
CA ARG A 438 5.56 -15.86 -1.00
C ARG A 438 6.48 -14.68 -1.31
N GLU A 439 6.05 -13.77 -2.17
CA GLU A 439 6.81 -12.54 -2.47
C GLU A 439 6.95 -11.62 -1.26
N LEU A 440 5.90 -11.52 -0.43
CA LEU A 440 5.96 -10.79 0.85
C LEU A 440 6.95 -11.42 1.84
N TYR A 441 6.98 -12.75 1.90
CA TYR A 441 7.96 -13.45 2.71
C TYR A 441 9.39 -13.20 2.21
N ASN A 442 9.61 -13.29 0.90
CA ASN A 442 10.91 -13.00 0.30
C ASN A 442 11.32 -11.54 0.52
N LEU A 443 10.37 -10.60 0.47
CA LEU A 443 10.61 -9.20 0.80
C LEU A 443 10.95 -9.03 2.29
N ALA A 444 10.30 -9.75 3.20
CA ALA A 444 10.60 -9.76 4.63
C ALA A 444 12.00 -10.31 4.92
N SER A 445 12.39 -11.39 4.25
CA SER A 445 13.73 -11.98 4.34
C SER A 445 14.80 -11.05 3.77
N PHE A 446 14.54 -10.42 2.62
CA PHE A 446 15.39 -9.39 2.05
C PHE A 446 15.58 -8.23 3.03
N ALA A 447 14.49 -7.74 3.61
CA ALA A 447 14.50 -6.64 4.56
C ALA A 447 15.34 -6.95 5.80
N ASP A 448 15.26 -8.20 6.30
CA ASP A 448 16.04 -8.67 7.42
C ASP A 448 17.52 -8.81 7.10
N TYR A 449 17.83 -9.48 5.98
CA TYR A 449 19.18 -9.72 5.49
C TYR A 449 19.95 -8.41 5.29
N TYR A 450 19.36 -7.46 4.56
CA TYR A 450 19.98 -6.18 4.25
C TYR A 450 19.67 -5.10 5.31
N GLN A 451 19.00 -5.44 6.41
CA GLN A 451 18.69 -4.53 7.52
C GLN A 451 18.00 -3.22 7.07
N CYS A 452 17.01 -3.34 6.19
CA CYS A 452 16.28 -2.23 5.58
C CYS A 452 14.77 -2.29 5.82
N GLN A 453 14.33 -3.00 6.88
CA GLN A 453 12.92 -3.17 7.25
C GLN A 453 12.17 -1.85 7.38
N ARG A 454 12.83 -0.80 7.89
CA ARG A 454 12.23 0.54 8.08
C ARG A 454 11.60 1.09 6.80
N PHE A 455 12.25 0.89 5.65
CA PHE A 455 11.81 1.44 4.36
C PHE A 455 10.66 0.63 3.74
N LEU A 456 10.63 -0.67 4.02
CA LEU A 456 9.64 -1.60 3.45
C LEU A 456 8.38 -1.75 4.34
N LYS A 457 8.50 -1.47 5.63
CA LYS A 457 7.42 -1.57 6.63
C LYS A 457 6.15 -0.80 6.24
N LEU A 458 6.26 0.35 5.57
CA LEU A 458 5.08 1.11 5.17
C LEU A 458 4.27 0.41 4.06
N TRP A 459 4.99 -0.21 3.13
CA TRP A 459 4.42 -0.79 1.93
C TRP A 459 3.82 -2.16 2.19
N ALA A 460 4.47 -2.95 3.04
CA ALA A 460 4.07 -4.32 3.31
C ALA A 460 2.60 -4.48 3.75
N PRO A 461 2.02 -3.66 4.66
CA PRO A 461 0.60 -3.73 5.02
C PRO A 461 -0.37 -3.58 3.84
N ILE A 462 -0.03 -2.76 2.85
CA ILE A 462 -0.88 -2.50 1.67
C ILE A 462 -1.12 -3.80 0.90
N TRP A 463 -0.10 -4.64 0.80
CA TRP A 463 -0.17 -5.95 0.13
C TRP A 463 -0.57 -7.08 1.08
N ALA A 464 -0.10 -7.04 2.34
CA ALA A 464 -0.30 -8.09 3.32
C ALA A 464 -1.76 -8.18 3.76
N MET A 465 -2.40 -7.05 4.07
CA MET A 465 -3.72 -7.05 4.69
C MET A 465 -4.84 -7.61 3.80
N PRO A 466 -4.93 -7.28 2.49
CA PRO A 466 -5.92 -7.89 1.61
C PRO A 466 -5.81 -9.41 1.55
N ILE A 467 -4.58 -9.94 1.47
CA ILE A 467 -4.34 -11.39 1.39
C ILE A 467 -4.62 -12.04 2.75
N TRP A 468 -4.20 -11.40 3.85
CA TRP A 468 -4.43 -11.89 5.21
C TRP A 468 -5.91 -12.04 5.53
N ARG A 469 -6.76 -11.08 5.12
CA ARG A 469 -8.20 -11.10 5.40
C ARG A 469 -8.97 -12.24 4.71
N ILE A 470 -8.47 -12.73 3.57
CA ILE A 470 -9.13 -13.78 2.77
C ILE A 470 -8.53 -15.17 3.09
N ARG A 471 -7.40 -15.20 3.80
CA ARG A 471 -6.66 -16.42 4.12
C ARG A 471 -7.41 -17.31 5.11
N SER A 472 -7.34 -18.63 4.87
CA SER A 472 -7.61 -19.63 5.92
C SER A 472 -6.38 -19.81 6.84
N PRO A 473 -6.53 -19.70 8.18
CA PRO A 473 -5.41 -19.65 9.12
C PRO A 473 -4.38 -20.79 9.05
N SER A 474 -4.68 -22.00 8.56
CA SER A 474 -3.84 -23.17 8.90
C SER A 474 -2.57 -23.45 8.08
N LYS A 475 -2.53 -23.11 6.79
CA LYS A 475 -1.39 -23.43 5.91
C LYS A 475 -0.56 -22.18 5.69
N ASN A 476 0.70 -22.11 6.12
CA ASN A 476 1.61 -20.93 6.04
C ASN A 476 1.64 -19.99 7.27
N THR A 477 1.21 -20.42 8.46
CA THR A 477 1.24 -19.57 9.68
C THR A 477 2.66 -19.06 9.99
N ALA A 478 3.69 -19.91 9.86
CA ALA A 478 5.08 -19.48 10.06
C ALA A 478 5.52 -18.38 9.08
N ARG A 479 5.11 -18.48 7.81
CA ARG A 479 5.40 -17.47 6.78
C ARG A 479 4.76 -16.13 7.13
N TRP A 480 3.49 -16.15 7.52
CA TRP A 480 2.75 -14.96 7.91
C TRP A 480 3.23 -14.37 9.22
N LEU A 481 3.65 -15.20 10.16
CA LEU A 481 4.29 -14.74 11.39
C LEU A 481 5.59 -13.99 11.06
N TRP A 482 6.43 -14.53 10.16
CA TRP A 482 7.64 -13.84 9.71
C TRP A 482 7.33 -12.49 9.05
N ILE A 483 6.37 -12.45 8.11
CA ILE A 483 5.91 -11.20 7.48
C ILE A 483 5.43 -10.20 8.53
N GLY A 484 4.59 -10.65 9.46
CA GLY A 484 4.03 -9.84 10.53
C GLY A 484 5.11 -9.24 11.43
N ILE A 485 6.11 -10.04 11.80
CA ILE A 485 7.22 -9.59 12.66
C ILE A 485 8.15 -8.63 11.92
N SER A 486 8.63 -9.01 10.73
CA SER A 486 9.60 -8.23 9.98
C SER A 486 9.07 -6.84 9.61
N PHE A 487 7.77 -6.75 9.31
CA PHE A 487 7.11 -5.48 8.98
C PHE A 487 6.27 -4.91 10.13
N GLN A 488 6.32 -5.50 11.33
CA GLN A 488 5.59 -5.06 12.52
C GLN A 488 4.09 -4.80 12.25
N ILE A 489 3.41 -5.78 11.64
CA ILE A 489 1.97 -5.76 11.36
C ILE A 489 1.26 -6.42 12.57
N PRO A 490 0.67 -5.64 13.50
CA PRO A 490 0.28 -6.17 14.81
C PRO A 490 -0.80 -7.23 14.70
N GLN A 491 -1.81 -7.00 13.85
CA GLN A 491 -2.92 -7.93 13.65
C GLN A 491 -2.42 -9.30 13.15
N VAL A 492 -1.61 -9.32 12.09
CA VAL A 492 -1.03 -10.55 11.52
C VAL A 492 -0.17 -11.27 12.56
N THR A 493 0.68 -10.52 13.26
CA THR A 493 1.58 -11.09 14.27
C THR A 493 0.81 -11.74 15.40
N LYS A 494 -0.21 -11.04 15.94
CA LYS A 494 -1.03 -11.53 17.04
C LYS A 494 -1.78 -12.79 16.65
N ASP A 495 -2.46 -12.78 15.52
CA ASP A 495 -3.28 -13.90 15.05
C ASP A 495 -2.41 -15.13 14.77
N CYS A 496 -1.28 -14.96 14.07
CA CYS A 496 -0.36 -16.07 13.80
C CYS A 496 0.31 -16.60 15.07
N ALA A 497 0.72 -15.73 15.99
CA ALA A 497 1.36 -16.16 17.23
C ALA A 497 0.37 -16.93 18.12
N GLN A 498 -0.89 -16.48 18.19
CA GLN A 498 -1.95 -17.20 18.89
C GLN A 498 -2.16 -18.59 18.29
N GLU A 499 -2.24 -18.70 16.96
CA GLU A 499 -2.40 -19.98 16.28
C GLU A 499 -1.21 -20.92 16.53
N VAL A 500 0.02 -20.41 16.47
CA VAL A 500 1.23 -21.18 16.81
C VAL A 500 1.17 -21.66 18.26
N PHE A 501 0.72 -20.81 19.19
CA PHE A 501 0.59 -21.16 20.60
C PHE A 501 -0.46 -22.26 20.83
N GLU A 502 -1.63 -22.17 20.19
CA GLU A 502 -2.69 -23.19 20.30
C GLU A 502 -2.23 -24.59 19.84
N ARG A 503 -1.32 -24.63 18.85
CA ARG A 503 -0.71 -25.86 18.31
C ARG A 503 0.54 -26.31 19.04
N MET A 504 1.13 -25.45 19.86
CA MET A 504 2.35 -25.76 20.59
C MET A 504 2.06 -26.80 21.67
N ARG A 505 2.93 -27.81 21.75
CA ARG A 505 2.90 -28.86 22.78
C ARG A 505 4.31 -29.03 23.34
N LEU A 506 4.43 -29.40 24.61
CA LEU A 506 5.70 -29.82 25.20
C LEU A 506 5.83 -31.33 25.03
N GLN A 507 6.81 -31.78 24.25
CA GLN A 507 7.06 -33.21 24.02
C GLN A 507 8.53 -33.52 24.27
N GLY A 508 8.81 -34.37 25.27
CA GLY A 508 10.19 -34.73 25.64
C GLY A 508 11.05 -33.55 26.07
N GLY A 509 10.46 -32.57 26.77
CA GLY A 509 11.15 -31.35 27.22
C GLY A 509 11.43 -30.33 26.11
N LYS A 510 10.91 -30.53 24.89
CA LYS A 510 11.05 -29.62 23.76
C LYS A 510 9.68 -29.12 23.31
N PHE A 511 9.61 -27.84 22.94
CA PHE A 511 8.42 -27.31 22.28
C PHE A 511 8.34 -27.88 20.87
N VAL A 512 7.19 -28.48 20.57
CA VAL A 512 6.84 -29.00 19.25
C VAL A 512 5.57 -28.31 18.74
N VAL A 513 5.51 -28.08 17.44
CA VAL A 513 4.31 -27.59 16.73
C VAL A 513 4.03 -28.60 15.64
N ASP A 514 2.82 -29.15 15.61
CA ASP A 514 2.40 -30.20 14.69
C ASP A 514 3.38 -31.40 14.64
N GLY A 515 3.88 -31.81 15.81
CA GLY A 515 4.80 -32.93 15.97
C GLY A 515 6.25 -32.68 15.53
N LYS A 516 6.58 -31.47 15.07
CA LYS A 516 7.96 -31.07 14.71
C LYS A 516 8.55 -30.16 15.79
N PRO A 517 9.86 -30.25 16.08
CA PRO A 517 10.53 -29.29 16.95
C PRO A 517 10.23 -27.85 16.51
N PHE A 518 9.97 -26.95 17.45
CA PHE A 518 9.55 -25.56 17.16
C PHE A 518 10.45 -24.88 16.11
N HIS A 519 11.77 -24.97 16.26
CA HIS A 519 12.72 -24.41 15.29
C HIS A 519 12.58 -25.00 13.87
N ASN A 520 12.15 -26.24 13.72
CA ASN A 520 11.91 -26.87 12.42
C ASN A 520 10.50 -26.57 11.88
N ALA A 521 9.50 -26.43 12.75
CA ALA A 521 8.16 -26.02 12.36
C ALA A 521 8.14 -24.56 11.86
N MET A 522 9.05 -23.74 12.40
CA MET A 522 9.24 -22.34 11.99
C MET A 522 10.19 -22.18 10.80
N LYS A 523 10.99 -23.20 10.46
CA LYS A 523 11.75 -23.21 9.20
C LYS A 523 10.77 -23.37 8.05
N TYR A 524 10.68 -22.35 7.22
CA TYR A 524 9.98 -22.45 5.96
C TYR A 524 10.78 -23.34 5.02
N THR A 525 10.42 -24.62 4.94
CA THR A 525 10.80 -25.48 3.82
C THR A 525 9.72 -25.30 2.76
N ASP A 526 10.07 -24.84 1.57
CA ASP A 526 9.20 -24.93 0.39
C ASP A 526 8.89 -26.42 0.17
N GLY A 527 7.81 -26.90 0.81
CA GLY A 527 7.20 -28.16 0.43
C GLY A 527 6.58 -27.93 -0.93
N MET A 528 7.33 -28.22 -1.99
CA MET A 528 6.75 -28.44 -3.31
C MET A 528 5.72 -29.56 -3.17
N SER A 529 4.44 -29.17 -3.18
CA SER A 529 3.30 -30.02 -3.51
C SER A 529 2.27 -29.19 -4.25
#